data_AF-A0A444YHI1-F1
#
_entry.id   AF-A0A444YHI1-F1
#
_cell.length_a   1.000
_cell.length_b   1.000
_cell.length_c   1.000
_cell.angle_alpha   90.00
_cell.angle_beta   90.00
_cell.angle_gamma   90.00
#
_symmetry.space_group_name_H-M   'P 1'
#
loop_
_entity.id
_entity.type
_entity.pdbx_description
1 polymer ?
#
loop_
_entity_poly.entity_id
_entity_poly.type
_entity_poly.pdbx_seq_one_letter_code
_entity_poly.pdbx_strand_id
1 'polypeptide(L)'
;MLMPSNVARRITDIPKFFWRYPMSYISYIAWSIEGQYKNDFVGLEFEPLIPGDRKIKGEVILKEILGIQTDYSKWWDVGVLVLLLISYRVLFYLALKHRDRASSILRTTMSE
;
A
#
# COMPACT_ATOMS: atom_id res chain seq x y z
N MET A 1 1.13 2.62 8.62
CA MET A 1 0.03 1.84 8.01
C MET A 1 0.49 0.41 7.67
N LEU A 2 1.06 -0.31 8.65
CA LEU A 2 1.58 -1.66 8.44
C LEU A 2 0.48 -2.72 8.42
N MET A 3 -0.57 -2.53 9.20
CA MET A 3 -1.69 -3.48 9.34
C MET A 3 -2.36 -3.87 8.00
N PRO A 4 -2.61 -2.95 7.05
CA PRO A 4 -3.19 -3.31 5.76
C PRO A 4 -2.15 -3.77 4.72
N SER A 5 -0.91 -4.09 5.08
CA SER A 5 0.09 -4.66 4.14
C SER A 5 0.14 -6.19 4.25
N ASN A 6 0.58 -6.85 3.17
CA ASN A 6 0.75 -8.31 3.12
C ASN A 6 1.73 -8.88 4.16
N VAL A 7 2.55 -8.04 4.79
CA VAL A 7 3.48 -8.45 5.85
C VAL A 7 2.75 -8.72 7.17
N ALA A 8 1.70 -7.95 7.50
CA ALA A 8 0.98 -8.14 8.75
C ALA A 8 -0.03 -9.28 8.65
N ARG A 9 -0.77 -9.33 7.54
CA ARG A 9 -1.73 -10.39 7.21
C ARG A 9 -2.04 -10.35 5.71
N ARG A 10 -2.41 -11.48 5.14
CA ARG A 10 -2.88 -11.56 3.75
C ARG A 10 -4.14 -10.70 3.60
N ILE A 11 -4.22 -9.87 2.54
CA ILE A 11 -5.33 -8.92 2.33
C ILE A 11 -6.72 -9.60 2.30
N THR A 12 -6.79 -10.87 1.89
CA THR A 12 -8.04 -11.64 1.88
C THR A 12 -8.64 -11.85 3.27
N ASP A 13 -7.81 -11.86 4.31
CA ASP A 13 -8.16 -12.30 5.66
C ASP A 13 -8.40 -11.12 6.63
N ILE A 14 -8.33 -9.89 6.12
CA ILE A 14 -8.50 -8.66 6.91
C ILE A 14 -9.93 -8.13 6.77
N PRO A 15 -10.57 -7.60 7.84
CA PRO A 15 -11.91 -7.05 7.76
C PRO A 15 -12.12 -6.03 6.64
N LYS A 16 -13.19 -6.24 5.86
CA LYS A 16 -13.43 -5.51 4.60
C LYS A 16 -13.64 -4.01 4.78
N PHE A 17 -14.43 -3.63 5.78
CA PHE A 17 -14.99 -2.28 5.91
C PHE A 17 -13.98 -1.16 6.17
N PHE A 18 -12.84 -1.48 6.78
CA PHE A 18 -11.86 -0.45 7.15
C PHE A 18 -10.46 -0.78 6.62
N TRP A 19 -9.97 -1.98 6.90
CA TRP A 19 -8.57 -2.32 6.64
C TRP A 19 -8.31 -2.71 5.20
N ARG A 20 -9.21 -3.51 4.61
CA ARG A 20 -9.13 -3.84 3.18
C ARG A 20 -9.62 -2.69 2.30
N TYR A 21 -10.63 -1.95 2.76
CA TYR A 21 -11.09 -0.74 2.10
C TYR A 21 -11.42 0.30 3.17
N PRO A 22 -10.95 1.55 3.06
CA PRO A 22 -10.04 2.09 2.04
C PRO A 22 -8.55 1.93 2.39
N MET A 23 -8.22 1.46 3.61
CA MET A 23 -6.89 1.65 4.19
C MET A 23 -5.75 1.01 3.40
N SER A 24 -5.93 -0.17 2.80
CA SER A 24 -4.88 -0.79 1.97
C SER A 24 -4.55 0.04 0.72
N TYR A 25 -5.54 0.73 0.14
CA TYR A 25 -5.36 1.53 -1.08
C TYR A 25 -4.66 2.86 -0.81
N ILE A 26 -4.84 3.45 0.37
CA ILE A 26 -4.18 4.71 0.75
C ILE A 26 -2.90 4.49 1.56
N SER A 27 -2.55 3.23 1.84
CA SER A 27 -1.36 2.86 2.60
C SER A 27 -0.11 2.90 1.73
N TYR A 28 0.74 3.89 1.97
CA TYR A 28 2.07 3.96 1.39
C TYR A 28 2.87 2.66 1.62
N ILE A 29 2.79 2.09 2.82
CA ILE A 29 3.54 0.88 3.20
C ILE A 29 3.04 -0.35 2.43
N ALA A 30 1.73 -0.45 2.16
CA ALA A 30 1.18 -1.58 1.42
C ALA A 30 1.72 -1.61 -0.01
N TRP A 31 1.62 -0.47 -0.72
CA TRP A 31 2.14 -0.31 -2.08
C TRP A 31 3.67 -0.45 -2.15
N SER A 32 4.42 0.07 -1.17
CA SER A 32 5.88 -0.04 -1.17
C SER A 32 6.35 -1.49 -1.03
N ILE A 33 5.69 -2.26 -0.17
CA ILE A 33 6.01 -3.68 0.05
C ILE A 33 5.66 -4.50 -1.19
N GLU A 34 4.50 -4.27 -1.81
CA GLU A 34 4.13 -4.98 -3.05
C GLU A 34 5.09 -4.66 -4.19
N GLY A 35 5.44 -3.39 -4.38
CA GLY A 35 6.42 -2.97 -5.38
C GLY A 35 7.80 -3.57 -5.14
N GLN A 36 8.26 -3.61 -3.89
CA GLN A 36 9.53 -4.24 -3.51
C GLN A 36 9.51 -5.74 -3.78
N TYR A 37 8.49 -6.46 -3.35
CA TYR A 37 8.39 -7.89 -3.60
C TYR A 37 8.31 -8.21 -5.09
N LYS A 38 7.56 -7.45 -5.89
CA LYS A 38 7.59 -7.65 -7.35
C LYS A 38 8.97 -7.35 -7.95
N ASN A 39 9.69 -6.38 -7.41
CA ASN A 39 11.05 -6.08 -7.87
C ASN A 39 12.02 -7.23 -7.58
N ASP A 40 11.90 -7.85 -6.40
CA ASP A 40 12.87 -8.81 -5.91
C ASP A 40 12.57 -10.24 -6.37
N PHE A 41 11.33 -10.55 -6.77
CA PHE A 41 10.93 -11.91 -7.16
C PHE A 41 10.68 -12.09 -8.66
N VAL A 42 10.16 -11.09 -9.38
CA VAL A 42 9.79 -11.26 -10.79
C VAL A 42 11.04 -11.54 -11.64
N GLY A 43 10.98 -12.60 -12.45
CA GLY A 43 12.09 -13.03 -13.31
C GLY A 43 13.16 -13.88 -12.63
N LEU A 44 13.01 -14.20 -11.34
CA LEU A 44 13.91 -15.10 -10.61
C LEU A 44 13.30 -16.50 -10.43
N GLU A 45 14.17 -17.49 -10.30
CA GLU A 45 13.81 -18.86 -9.91
C GLU A 45 14.52 -19.21 -8.60
N PHE A 46 13.80 -19.88 -7.72
CA PHE A 46 14.26 -20.26 -6.38
C PHE A 46 14.34 -21.78 -6.26
N GLU A 47 15.28 -22.23 -5.44
CA GLU A 47 15.37 -23.64 -5.09
C GLU A 47 14.11 -24.09 -4.32
N PRO A 48 13.63 -25.31 -4.54
CA PRO A 48 12.47 -25.83 -3.83
C PRO A 48 12.77 -26.05 -2.35
N LEU A 49 11.73 -26.09 -1.52
CA LEU A 49 11.87 -26.45 -0.10
C LEU A 49 12.27 -27.93 0.09
N ILE A 50 11.83 -28.80 -0.82
CA ILE A 50 12.13 -30.24 -0.80
C ILE A 50 13.22 -30.51 -1.85
N PRO A 51 14.39 -31.04 -1.44
CA PRO A 51 15.45 -31.39 -2.37
C PRO A 51 14.96 -32.41 -3.40
N GLY A 52 15.12 -32.09 -4.70
CA GLY A 52 14.71 -32.95 -5.81
C GLY A 52 13.47 -32.46 -6.58
N ASP A 53 12.72 -31.51 -6.03
CA ASP A 53 11.61 -30.86 -6.75
C ASP A 53 12.11 -29.88 -7.82
N ARG A 54 11.20 -29.45 -8.70
CA ARG A 54 11.50 -28.43 -9.71
C ARG A 54 11.66 -27.05 -9.04
N LYS A 55 12.61 -26.26 -9.54
CA LYS A 55 12.76 -24.84 -9.16
C LYS A 55 11.44 -24.09 -9.30
N ILE A 56 11.18 -23.21 -8.33
CA ILE A 56 9.92 -22.46 -8.22
C ILE A 56 10.17 -21.05 -8.74
N LYS A 57 9.32 -20.59 -9.65
CA LYS A 57 9.37 -19.22 -10.16
C LYS A 57 8.93 -18.21 -9.10
N GLY A 58 9.58 -17.05 -9.03
CA GLY A 58 9.25 -16.00 -8.09
C GLY A 58 7.81 -15.50 -8.22
N GLU A 59 7.23 -15.49 -9.43
CA GLU A 59 5.84 -15.10 -9.64
C GLU A 59 4.84 -16.06 -8.95
N VAL A 60 5.18 -17.34 -8.88
CA VAL A 60 4.37 -18.35 -8.17
C VAL A 60 4.44 -18.10 -6.66
N ILE A 61 5.62 -17.74 -6.14
CA ILE A 61 5.80 -17.38 -4.72
C ILE A 61 4.98 -16.13 -4.39
N LEU A 62 5.05 -15.09 -5.22
CA LEU A 62 4.28 -13.86 -5.01
C LEU A 62 2.77 -14.14 -4.92
N LYS A 63 2.24 -14.94 -5.84
CA LYS A 63 0.80 -15.20 -5.93
C LYS A 63 0.30 -16.18 -4.88
N GLU A 64 0.91 -17.36 -4.79
CA GLU A 64 0.37 -18.47 -3.99
C GLU A 64 0.75 -18.33 -2.51
N ILE A 65 1.98 -17.88 -2.24
CA ILE A 65 2.52 -17.80 -0.87
C ILE A 65 2.23 -16.41 -0.27
N LEU A 66 2.60 -15.34 -0.96
CA LEU A 66 2.46 -13.97 -0.45
C LEU A 66 1.09 -13.35 -0.73
N GLY A 67 0.29 -13.92 -1.63
CA GLY A 67 -1.03 -13.39 -1.98
C GLY A 67 -0.99 -12.08 -2.77
N ILE A 68 0.16 -11.77 -3.40
CA ILE A 68 0.38 -10.55 -4.19
C ILE A 68 0.02 -10.84 -5.64
N GLN A 69 -0.83 -10.00 -6.22
CA GLN A 69 -1.23 -10.13 -7.61
C GLN A 69 -0.10 -9.66 -8.54
N THR A 70 0.15 -10.44 -9.59
CA THR A 70 1.18 -10.19 -10.61
C THR A 70 0.56 -9.84 -11.98
N ASP A 71 -0.71 -9.45 -11.99
CA ASP A 71 -1.49 -9.05 -13.16
C ASP A 71 -1.03 -7.70 -13.73
N TYR A 72 -0.41 -6.86 -12.89
CA TYR A 72 0.18 -5.60 -13.30
C TYR A 72 1.67 -5.50 -12.93
N SER A 73 2.37 -4.61 -13.64
CA SER A 73 3.82 -4.40 -13.47
C SER A 73 4.16 -3.66 -12.18
N LYS A 74 5.35 -3.92 -11.63
CA LYS A 74 5.92 -3.20 -10.47
C LYS A 74 5.91 -1.68 -10.60
N TRP A 75 5.93 -1.16 -11.83
CA TRP A 75 5.86 0.29 -12.09
C TRP A 75 4.52 0.91 -11.73
N TRP A 76 3.44 0.12 -11.70
CA TRP A 76 2.15 0.58 -11.22
C TRP A 76 2.20 0.90 -9.73
N ASP A 77 2.83 0.03 -8.92
CA ASP A 77 3.00 0.25 -7.49
C ASP A 77 3.77 1.56 -7.24
N VAL A 78 4.85 1.80 -8.00
CA VAL A 78 5.60 3.07 -7.97
C VAL A 78 4.74 4.25 -8.38
N GLY A 79 3.94 4.12 -9.44
CA GLY A 79 3.02 5.16 -9.89
C GLY A 79 2.00 5.55 -8.82
N VAL A 80 1.42 4.57 -8.12
CA VAL A 80 0.50 4.82 -7.00
C VAL A 80 1.22 5.49 -5.82
N LEU A 81 2.45 5.10 -5.49
CA LEU A 81 3.23 5.77 -4.44
C LEU A 81 3.49 7.24 -4.75
N VAL A 82 3.83 7.56 -6.01
CA VAL A 82 4.01 8.95 -6.47
C VAL A 82 2.69 9.72 -6.38
N LEU A 83 1.59 9.12 -6.81
CA LEU A 83 0.27 9.72 -6.69
C LEU A 83 -0.09 10.01 -5.23
N LEU A 84 0.07 9.04 -4.33
CA LEU A 84 -0.17 9.22 -2.90
C LEU A 84 0.67 10.36 -2.32
N LEU A 85 1.97 10.43 -2.69
CA LEU A 85 2.86 11.49 -2.24
C LEU A 85 2.35 12.88 -2.69
N ILE A 86 1.96 13.03 -3.96
CA ILE A 86 1.41 14.29 -4.49
C ILE A 86 0.09 14.63 -3.79
N SER A 87 -0.82 13.66 -3.65
CA SER A 87 -2.10 13.86 -2.97
C SER A 87 -1.92 14.33 -1.53
N TYR A 88 -1.04 13.70 -0.76
CA TYR A 88 -0.75 14.13 0.61
C TYR A 88 -0.13 15.54 0.67
N ARG A 89 0.73 15.90 -0.27
CA ARG A 89 1.29 17.26 -0.36
C ARG A 89 0.21 18.31 -0.65
N VAL A 90 -0.72 18.02 -1.56
CA VAL A 90 -1.85 18.90 -1.87
C VAL A 90 -2.78 19.04 -0.67
N LEU A 91 -3.14 17.93 -0.02
CA LEU A 91 -3.97 17.96 1.18
C LEU A 91 -3.32 18.77 2.31
N PHE A 92 -2.02 18.60 2.52
CA PHE A 92 -1.27 19.37 3.50
C PHE A 92 -1.26 20.86 3.17
N TYR A 93 -1.02 21.22 1.90
CA TYR A 93 -1.08 22.62 1.46
C TYR A 93 -2.47 23.23 1.67
N LEU A 94 -3.55 22.51 1.33
CA LEU A 94 -4.91 22.96 1.55
C LEU A 94 -5.22 23.13 3.05
N ALA A 95 -4.80 22.19 3.89
CA ALA A 95 -4.97 22.28 5.34
C ALA A 95 -4.27 23.54 5.90
N LEU A 96 -3.04 23.82 5.45
CA LEU A 96 -2.33 25.05 5.85
C LEU A 96 -3.02 26.31 5.33
N LYS A 97 -3.45 26.33 4.06
CA LYS A 97 -4.12 27.48 3.44
C LYS A 97 -5.44 27.84 4.13
N HIS A 98 -6.17 26.85 4.63
CA HIS A 98 -7.47 27.05 5.27
C HIS A 98 -7.41 27.11 6.80
N ARG A 99 -6.24 26.90 7.40
CA ARG A 99 -6.03 26.94 8.85
C ARG A 99 -6.51 28.24 9.48
N ASP A 100 -6.11 29.38 8.93
CA ASP A 100 -6.40 30.69 9.53
C ASP A 100 -7.90 30.98 9.48
N ARG A 101 -8.55 30.64 8.36
CA ARG A 101 -10.01 30.77 8.20
C ARG A 101 -10.77 29.86 9.16
N ALA A 102 -10.34 28.62 9.34
CA ALA A 102 -10.94 27.70 10.30
C ALA A 102 -10.80 28.21 11.75
N SER A 103 -9.62 28.76 12.11
CA SER A 103 -9.38 29.31 13.45
C SER A 103 -10.25 30.53 13.76
N SER A 104 -10.48 31.40 12.78
CA SER A 104 -11.36 32.56 12.90
C SER A 104 -12.81 32.13 13.15
N ILE A 105 -13.30 31.15 12.38
CA ILE A 105 -14.67 30.63 12.51
C ILE A 105 -14.89 30.01 13.90
N LEU A 106 -13.94 29.19 14.36
CA LEU A 106 -14.01 28.57 15.70
C LEU A 106 -14.09 29.62 16.82
N ARG A 107 -13.31 30.70 16.72
CA ARG A 107 -13.34 31.79 17.71
C ARG A 107 -14.68 32.51 17.74
N THR A 108 -15.25 32.82 16.57
CA THR A 108 -16.58 33.44 16.50
C THR A 108 -17.69 32.54 17.06
N THR A 109 -17.65 31.23 16.82
CA THR A 109 -18.65 30.30 17.36
C THR A 109 -18.51 30.05 18.87
N MET A 110 -17.34 30.29 19.45
CA MET A 110 -17.12 30.15 20.91
C MET A 110 -17.41 31.43 21.69
N SER A 111 -17.55 32.57 21.00
CA SER A 111 -17.88 33.87 21.62
C SER A 111 -19.38 34.19 21.62
N GLU A 112 -20.19 33.36 20.96
CA GLU A 112 -21.66 33.33 21.08
C GLU A 112 -22.08 32.35 22.20
#